data_AF-A0ABC8J5W9-F1
#
_entry.id   AF-A0ABC8J5W9-F1
#
_cell.length_a   1.000
_cell.length_b   1.000
_cell.length_c   1.000
_cell.angle_alpha   90.00
_cell.angle_beta   90.00
_cell.angle_gamma   90.00
#
_symmetry.space_group_name_H-M   'P 1'
#
loop_
_entity.id
_entity.type
_entity.pdbx_description
1 polymer ?
#
loop_
_entity_poly.entity_id
_entity_poly.type
_entity_poly.pdbx_seq_one_letter_code
_entity_poly.pdbx_strand_id
1 'polypeptide(L)'
;MVGFKNRYMLMEVYLDPDKDLLGEGTPVILTKLNLSEAIKDSILVNFGECGLASCLGSLHVAYVNPVTKLCIVRSSREEHRQVWSAMTLVRSIGNCPVVFNLLDNSGCVRACRDAALKCETEKFSQCGKGLSEEEAREMNRCLDKLKLLNYIIGGAIIVSEVKLFCGGEESNRKMRTSRTLEVWKLGTVNYLKSLKLQDKLVSDRKANRIPDTLLSLQHPPTYTLGKRRTDHNLLIPQAELKSIGAELHYTQRGGDITFHGPHQAILYPILSLRSIGFGARSYVEALERSMIEFSSLYGVKARAGNKCETGVWVGDRKIGAIGVRISSGITCHGLAFNIDPDMKYFEHIVPCGIADKEVTSLRSETDAQLPSEEVIHEQLVTSLAKVFSYDDVVWKEDPSAILDTLEDNN
;
A
#
# COMPACT_ATOMS: atom_id res chain seq x y z
N MET A 1 3.55 22.55 11.32
CA MET A 1 3.43 22.98 9.90
C MET A 1 3.70 21.80 8.98
N VAL A 2 2.66 21.22 8.37
CA VAL A 2 2.84 20.10 7.43
C VAL A 2 3.28 20.69 6.10
N GLY A 3 4.57 20.64 5.79
CA GLY A 3 5.08 21.03 4.48
C GLY A 3 4.62 20.01 3.44
N PHE A 4 3.72 20.39 2.55
CA PHE A 4 3.36 19.56 1.39
C PHE A 4 4.63 19.27 0.58
N LYS A 5 5.00 17.98 0.45
CA LYS A 5 6.21 17.53 -0.25
C LYS A 5 6.06 17.53 -1.78
N ASN A 6 4.83 17.52 -2.29
CA ASN A 6 4.52 17.44 -3.71
C ASN A 6 3.66 18.63 -4.17
N ARG A 7 3.67 18.86 -5.48
CA ARG A 7 2.75 19.73 -6.21
C ARG A 7 2.00 18.94 -7.27
N TYR A 8 0.78 19.37 -7.53
CA TYR A 8 -0.12 18.76 -8.50
C TYR A 8 -0.60 19.85 -9.44
N MET A 9 -0.25 19.71 -10.71
CA MET A 9 -0.58 20.68 -11.74
C MET A 9 -1.67 20.09 -12.62
N LEU A 10 -2.84 20.71 -12.62
CA LEU A 10 -3.90 20.47 -13.58
C LEU A 10 -3.60 21.28 -14.83
N MET A 11 -3.47 20.58 -15.95
CA MET A 11 -3.07 21.16 -17.22
C MET A 11 -4.11 20.82 -18.29
N GLU A 12 -4.34 21.77 -19.16
CA GLU A 12 -5.09 21.59 -20.40
C GLU A 12 -4.11 21.54 -21.57
N VAL A 13 -4.31 20.58 -22.46
CA VAL A 13 -3.47 20.37 -23.64
C VAL A 13 -4.27 20.76 -24.87
N TYR A 14 -3.89 21.85 -25.51
CA TYR A 14 -4.43 22.21 -26.81
C TYR A 14 -3.63 21.48 -27.89
N LEU A 15 -4.35 20.73 -28.72
CA LEU A 15 -3.84 20.18 -29.96
C LEU A 15 -4.24 21.17 -31.06
N ASP A 16 -3.31 21.57 -31.92
CA ASP A 16 -3.62 22.41 -33.08
C ASP A 16 -3.93 21.52 -34.30
N PRO A 17 -5.21 21.32 -34.65
CA PRO A 17 -5.60 20.47 -35.78
C PRO A 17 -5.26 21.10 -37.15
N ASP A 18 -5.05 22.42 -37.23
CA ASP A 18 -4.81 23.11 -38.51
C ASP A 18 -3.38 22.89 -39.05
N LYS A 19 -2.51 22.23 -38.27
CA LYS A 19 -1.16 21.83 -38.69
C LYS A 19 -0.99 20.33 -38.94
N ASP A 20 -2.05 19.53 -38.78
CA ASP A 20 -2.09 18.12 -39.23
C ASP A 20 -2.16 17.98 -40.76
N LEU A 21 -2.24 19.08 -41.52
CA LEU A 21 -2.37 19.09 -42.98
C LEU A 21 -1.10 18.73 -43.77
N LEU A 22 -0.03 18.23 -43.13
CA LEU A 22 1.21 17.82 -43.82
C LEU A 22 1.59 16.34 -43.64
N GLY A 23 0.72 15.50 -43.08
CA GLY A 23 0.99 14.06 -43.07
C GLY A 23 -0.28 13.22 -42.90
N GLU A 24 -0.45 12.22 -43.76
CA GLU A 24 -1.44 11.15 -43.70
C GLU A 24 -1.28 10.26 -42.44
N GLY A 25 -1.41 10.85 -41.25
CA GLY A 25 -1.19 10.21 -39.96
C GLY A 25 -2.47 10.04 -39.16
N THR A 26 -2.56 8.94 -38.41
CA THR A 26 -3.58 8.71 -37.39
C THR A 26 -3.60 9.83 -36.35
N PRO A 27 -4.78 10.29 -35.88
CA PRO A 27 -4.88 11.37 -34.92
C PRO A 27 -4.16 11.02 -33.60
N VAL A 28 -3.41 11.96 -33.05
CA VAL A 28 -2.64 11.75 -31.82
C VAL A 28 -3.60 11.69 -30.61
N ILE A 29 -3.71 10.50 -30.01
CA ILE A 29 -4.46 10.30 -28.77
C ILE A 29 -3.55 10.63 -27.59
N LEU A 30 -3.98 11.54 -26.72
CA LEU A 30 -3.24 11.86 -25.49
C LEU A 30 -3.28 10.68 -24.52
N THR A 31 -2.11 10.22 -24.09
CA THR A 31 -1.95 9.13 -23.13
C THR A 31 -0.99 9.55 -22.03
N LYS A 32 -0.96 8.78 -20.93
CA LYS A 32 0.04 9.02 -19.88
C LYS A 32 1.48 8.86 -20.38
N LEU A 33 1.69 7.96 -21.33
CA LEU A 33 3.01 7.63 -21.86
C LEU A 33 3.56 8.79 -22.69
N ASN A 34 2.84 9.20 -23.74
CA ASN A 34 3.32 10.25 -24.63
C ASN A 34 3.47 11.61 -23.93
N LEU A 35 2.57 11.93 -22.99
CA LEU A 35 2.71 13.12 -22.15
C LEU A 35 3.95 13.02 -21.25
N SER A 36 4.19 11.85 -20.64
CA SER A 36 5.38 11.67 -19.80
C SER A 36 6.68 11.76 -20.60
N GLU A 37 6.73 11.21 -21.81
CA GLU A 37 7.89 11.25 -22.70
C GLU A 37 8.16 12.69 -23.14
N ALA A 38 7.16 13.38 -23.69
CA ALA A 38 7.30 14.75 -24.15
C ALA A 38 7.76 15.71 -23.03
N ILE A 39 7.26 15.53 -21.80
CA ILE A 39 7.70 16.33 -20.65
C ILE A 39 9.14 16.02 -20.28
N LYS A 40 9.54 14.74 -20.25
CA LYS A 40 10.92 14.34 -19.93
C LYS A 40 11.91 14.84 -20.97
N ASP A 41 11.55 14.73 -22.25
CA ASP A 41 12.37 15.23 -23.36
C ASP A 41 12.53 16.74 -23.27
N SER A 42 11.44 17.48 -22.99
CA SER A 42 11.52 18.91 -22.75
C SER A 42 12.38 19.26 -21.53
N ILE A 43 12.31 18.48 -20.44
CA ILE A 43 13.20 18.68 -19.30
C ILE A 43 14.66 18.45 -19.71
N LEU A 44 14.95 17.37 -20.42
CA LEU A 44 16.29 17.04 -20.88
C LEU A 44 16.88 18.15 -21.77
N VAL A 45 16.09 18.64 -22.73
CA VAL A 45 16.51 19.67 -23.68
C VAL A 45 16.77 21.01 -22.98
N ASN A 46 15.91 21.40 -22.03
CA ASN A 46 15.97 22.74 -21.44
C ASN A 46 16.76 22.82 -20.12
N PHE A 47 16.91 21.71 -19.40
CA PHE A 47 17.54 21.64 -18.07
C PHE A 47 18.64 20.57 -17.97
N GLY A 48 18.95 19.87 -19.07
CA GLY A 48 20.02 18.87 -19.15
C GLY A 48 19.73 17.59 -18.36
N GLU A 49 20.71 16.69 -18.35
CA GLU A 49 20.61 15.40 -17.67
C GLU A 49 20.41 15.54 -16.16
N CYS A 50 21.04 16.55 -15.54
CA CYS A 50 20.86 16.83 -14.12
C CYS A 50 19.43 17.24 -13.77
N GLY A 51 18.81 18.10 -14.59
CA GLY A 51 17.41 18.49 -14.40
C GLY A 51 16.44 17.32 -14.63
N LEU A 52 16.73 16.46 -15.61
CA LEU A 52 15.94 15.24 -15.79
C LEU A 52 16.08 14.31 -14.57
N ALA A 53 17.31 14.06 -14.13
CA ALA A 53 17.60 13.17 -13.00
C ALA A 53 16.95 13.66 -11.69
N SER A 54 16.92 14.97 -11.41
CA SER A 54 16.24 15.53 -10.23
C SER A 54 14.73 15.27 -10.26
N CYS A 55 14.14 15.23 -11.46
CA CYS A 55 12.71 15.06 -11.65
C CYS A 55 12.26 13.59 -11.72
N LEU A 56 13.11 12.65 -12.15
CA LEU A 56 12.71 11.25 -12.44
C LEU A 56 11.96 10.55 -11.30
N GLY A 57 12.36 10.79 -10.04
CA GLY A 57 11.70 10.19 -8.87
C GLY A 57 10.37 10.85 -8.46
N SER A 58 10.08 12.05 -8.97
CA SER A 58 8.95 12.86 -8.50
C SER A 58 7.93 13.21 -9.59
N LEU A 59 8.35 13.25 -10.86
CA LEU A 59 7.52 13.50 -12.03
C LEU A 59 6.60 12.31 -12.32
N HIS A 60 5.29 12.54 -12.33
CA HIS A 60 4.32 11.50 -12.67
C HIS A 60 3.03 12.09 -13.26
N VAL A 61 2.62 11.62 -14.44
CA VAL A 61 1.32 11.95 -15.04
C VAL A 61 0.22 11.11 -14.38
N ALA A 62 -0.46 11.71 -13.39
CA ALA A 62 -1.46 11.04 -12.56
C ALA A 62 -2.77 10.75 -13.30
N TYR A 63 -3.17 11.67 -14.18
CA TYR A 63 -4.46 11.64 -14.87
C TYR A 63 -4.32 12.20 -16.28
N VAL A 64 -5.07 11.64 -17.22
CA VAL A 64 -5.22 12.13 -18.60
C VAL A 64 -6.64 11.82 -19.04
N ASN A 65 -7.31 12.79 -19.63
CA ASN A 65 -8.55 12.63 -20.35
C ASN A 65 -8.32 13.00 -21.82
N PRO A 66 -8.34 12.03 -22.74
CA PRO A 66 -8.10 12.31 -24.16
C PRO A 66 -9.26 13.06 -24.83
N VAL A 67 -10.45 13.09 -24.24
CA VAL A 67 -11.63 13.79 -24.78
C VAL A 67 -11.58 15.27 -24.43
N THR A 68 -11.49 15.60 -23.13
CA THR A 68 -11.46 16.99 -22.64
C THR A 68 -10.06 17.62 -22.68
N LYS A 69 -9.05 16.82 -23.05
CA LYS A 69 -7.63 17.17 -23.14
C LYS A 69 -7.04 17.68 -21.82
N LEU A 70 -7.58 17.23 -20.69
CA LEU A 70 -7.06 17.55 -19.37
C LEU A 70 -6.05 16.51 -18.90
N CYS A 71 -5.02 16.93 -18.17
CA CYS A 71 -4.11 16.03 -17.47
C CYS A 71 -3.69 16.58 -16.11
N ILE A 72 -3.29 15.68 -15.20
CA ILE A 72 -2.71 16.06 -13.90
C ILE A 72 -1.29 15.54 -13.84
N VAL A 73 -0.34 16.44 -13.56
CA VAL A 73 1.07 16.12 -13.39
C VAL A 73 1.49 16.38 -11.95
N ARG A 74 2.04 15.35 -11.31
CA ARG A 74 2.68 15.44 -9.99
C ARG A 74 4.16 15.74 -10.18
N SER A 75 4.69 16.63 -9.34
CA SER A 75 6.12 16.83 -9.15
C SER A 75 6.44 17.06 -7.67
N SER A 76 7.72 17.02 -7.27
CA SER A 76 8.14 17.46 -5.94
C SER A 76 7.90 18.96 -5.80
N ARG A 77 7.80 19.44 -4.55
CA ARG A 77 7.69 20.88 -4.29
C ARG A 77 8.94 21.65 -4.74
N GLU A 78 10.11 21.03 -4.72
CA GLU A 78 11.36 21.67 -5.13
C GLU A 78 11.42 21.82 -6.65
N GLU A 79 11.01 20.79 -7.39
CA GLU A 79 11.18 20.72 -8.84
C GLU A 79 9.95 21.18 -9.65
N HIS A 80 8.81 21.47 -9.01
CA HIS A 80 7.56 21.76 -9.73
C HIS A 80 7.66 22.93 -10.73
N ARG A 81 8.47 23.95 -10.44
CA ARG A 81 8.67 25.08 -11.36
C ARG A 81 9.41 24.66 -12.61
N GLN A 82 10.45 23.83 -12.46
CA GLN A 82 11.20 23.27 -13.58
C GLN A 82 10.29 22.41 -14.46
N VAL A 83 9.52 21.52 -13.83
CA VAL A 83 8.55 20.68 -14.55
C VAL A 83 7.51 21.53 -15.27
N TRP A 84 6.94 22.55 -14.62
CA TRP A 84 5.97 23.44 -15.26
C TRP A 84 6.57 24.18 -16.45
N SER A 85 7.75 24.78 -16.30
CA SER A 85 8.46 25.46 -17.39
C SER A 85 8.68 24.50 -18.56
N ALA A 86 9.15 23.27 -18.30
CA ALA A 86 9.33 22.26 -19.34
C ALA A 86 8.02 21.93 -20.06
N MET A 87 6.91 21.76 -19.35
CA MET A 87 5.60 21.51 -19.94
C MET A 87 5.17 22.63 -20.90
N THR A 88 5.38 23.90 -20.51
CA THR A 88 5.04 25.04 -21.38
C THR A 88 5.95 25.16 -22.61
N LEU A 89 7.10 24.51 -22.61
CA LEU A 89 8.06 24.49 -23.71
C LEU A 89 7.89 23.28 -24.64
N VAL A 90 7.02 22.32 -24.31
CA VAL A 90 6.69 21.22 -25.22
C VAL A 90 6.03 21.80 -26.47
N ARG A 91 6.62 21.54 -27.64
CA ARG A 91 6.14 22.06 -28.93
C ARG A 91 5.27 21.07 -29.70
N SER A 92 5.52 19.78 -29.52
CA SER A 92 4.77 18.71 -30.18
C SER A 92 4.74 17.44 -29.34
N ILE A 93 3.73 16.60 -29.60
CA ILE A 93 3.65 15.22 -29.13
C ILE A 93 3.46 14.35 -30.37
N GLY A 94 4.46 13.52 -30.68
CA GLY A 94 4.56 12.92 -32.01
C GLY A 94 4.65 14.02 -33.07
N ASN A 95 3.80 13.95 -34.09
CA ASN A 95 3.75 14.94 -35.18
C ASN A 95 2.73 16.06 -34.94
N CYS A 96 1.99 16.04 -33.82
CA CYS A 96 0.96 17.02 -33.54
C CYS A 96 1.52 18.16 -32.67
N PRO A 97 1.44 19.44 -33.11
CA PRO A 97 1.80 20.58 -32.27
C PRO A 97 0.89 20.71 -31.05
N VAL A 98 1.49 21.00 -29.89
CA VAL A 98 0.74 21.09 -28.64
C VAL A 98 1.08 22.35 -27.85
N VAL A 99 0.13 22.81 -27.04
CA VAL A 99 0.34 23.85 -26.04
C VAL A 99 -0.25 23.40 -24.70
N PHE A 100 0.53 23.57 -23.63
CA PHE A 100 0.07 23.30 -22.27
C PHE A 100 -0.36 24.60 -21.58
N ASN A 101 -1.57 24.60 -21.04
CA ASN A 101 -2.11 25.67 -20.22
C ASN A 101 -2.32 25.19 -18.78
N LEU A 102 -1.79 25.92 -17.79
CA LEU A 102 -1.97 25.58 -16.38
C LEU A 102 -3.32 26.10 -15.90
N LEU A 103 -4.16 25.21 -15.38
CA LEU A 103 -5.47 25.55 -14.81
C LEU A 103 -5.44 25.63 -13.28
N ASP A 104 -4.68 24.74 -12.62
CA ASP A 104 -4.55 24.73 -11.15
C ASP A 104 -3.18 24.19 -10.73
N ASN A 105 -2.63 24.73 -9.63
CA ASN A 105 -1.40 24.23 -9.00
C ASN A 105 -1.60 24.04 -7.50
N SER A 106 -1.98 22.82 -7.14
CA SER A 106 -2.37 22.44 -5.81
C SER A 106 -1.24 21.82 -4.98
N GLY A 107 -1.29 22.03 -3.66
CA GLY A 107 -0.37 21.40 -2.70
C GLY A 107 -0.74 19.96 -2.31
N CYS A 108 -1.97 19.52 -2.61
CA CYS A 108 -2.42 18.16 -2.33
C CYS A 108 -3.27 17.60 -3.48
N VAL A 109 -3.29 16.29 -3.61
CA VAL A 109 -4.05 15.59 -4.67
C VAL A 109 -5.55 15.86 -4.57
N ARG A 110 -6.08 16.00 -3.35
CA ARG A 110 -7.52 16.23 -3.12
C ARG A 110 -7.96 17.56 -3.73
N ALA A 111 -7.25 18.64 -3.43
CA ALA A 111 -7.55 19.96 -4.00
C ALA A 111 -7.45 19.97 -5.53
N CYS A 112 -6.39 19.36 -6.08
CA CYS A 112 -6.20 19.25 -7.53
C CYS A 112 -7.32 18.45 -8.20
N ARG A 113 -7.75 17.35 -7.57
CA ARG A 113 -8.83 16.49 -8.05
C ARG A 113 -10.17 17.23 -8.05
N ASP A 114 -10.46 17.96 -6.98
CA ASP A 114 -11.72 18.71 -6.87
C ASP A 114 -11.77 19.83 -7.93
N ALA A 115 -10.64 20.51 -8.20
CA ALA A 115 -10.49 21.44 -9.32
C ALA A 115 -10.68 20.74 -10.68
N ALA A 116 -10.05 19.59 -10.88
CA ALA A 116 -10.17 18.82 -12.11
C ALA A 116 -11.61 18.34 -12.37
N LEU A 117 -12.32 17.89 -11.32
CA LEU A 117 -13.70 17.42 -11.45
C LEU A 117 -14.63 18.55 -11.90
N LYS A 118 -14.40 19.77 -11.38
CA LYS A 118 -15.12 20.97 -11.81
C LYS A 118 -14.85 21.27 -13.29
N CYS A 119 -13.58 21.31 -13.70
CA CYS A 119 -13.20 21.56 -15.10
C CYS A 119 -13.75 20.50 -16.07
N GLU A 120 -13.69 19.22 -15.69
CA GLU A 120 -14.24 18.12 -16.50
C GLU A 120 -15.75 18.25 -16.69
N THR A 121 -16.48 18.59 -15.63
CA THR A 121 -17.95 18.74 -15.68
C THR A 121 -18.36 19.94 -16.55
N GLU A 122 -17.63 21.06 -16.45
CA GLU A 122 -17.85 22.26 -17.27
C GLU A 122 -17.56 21.96 -18.75
N LYS A 123 -16.43 21.33 -19.06
CA LYS A 123 -16.06 20.95 -20.43
C LYS A 123 -16.98 19.88 -21.02
N PHE A 124 -17.41 18.91 -20.22
CA PHE A 124 -18.37 17.91 -20.68
C PHE A 124 -19.68 18.55 -21.13
N SER A 125 -20.16 19.53 -20.36
CA SER A 125 -21.36 20.30 -20.70
C SER A 125 -21.19 21.09 -22.00
N GLN A 126 -19.97 21.53 -22.32
CA GLN A 126 -19.64 22.24 -23.56
C GLN A 126 -19.50 21.29 -24.76
N CYS A 127 -18.88 20.12 -24.58
CA CYS A 127 -18.70 19.12 -25.63
C CYS A 127 -19.96 18.29 -25.91
N GLY A 128 -20.90 18.21 -24.97
CA GLY A 128 -22.10 17.35 -25.01
C GLY A 128 -23.05 17.51 -26.19
N LYS A 129 -22.87 18.52 -27.05
CA LYS A 129 -23.72 18.76 -28.23
C LYS A 129 -23.29 18.03 -29.52
N GLY A 130 -22.26 17.17 -29.48
CA GLY A 130 -21.80 16.44 -30.68
C GLY A 130 -20.93 15.21 -30.43
N LEU A 131 -20.91 14.66 -29.22
CA LEU A 131 -20.07 13.51 -28.87
C LEU A 131 -20.71 12.19 -29.30
N SER A 132 -19.89 11.28 -29.80
CA SER A 132 -20.26 9.89 -30.03
C SER A 132 -20.52 9.15 -28.70
N GLU A 133 -21.30 8.06 -28.75
CA GLU A 133 -21.55 7.20 -27.58
C GLU A 133 -20.27 6.60 -26.99
N GLU A 134 -19.22 6.46 -27.80
CA GLU A 134 -17.90 5.99 -27.36
C GLU A 134 -17.17 7.04 -26.53
N GLU A 135 -17.19 8.32 -26.97
CA GLU A 135 -16.58 9.42 -26.21
C GLU A 135 -17.31 9.70 -24.89
N ALA A 136 -18.64 9.54 -24.87
CA ALA A 136 -19.42 9.65 -23.64
C ALA A 136 -19.09 8.54 -22.62
N ARG A 137 -18.89 7.30 -23.10
CA ARG A 137 -18.44 6.18 -22.26
C ARG A 137 -17.02 6.39 -21.74
N GLU A 138 -16.11 6.83 -22.61
CA GLU A 138 -14.73 7.11 -22.23
C GLU A 138 -14.64 8.21 -21.16
N MET A 139 -15.49 9.22 -21.28
CA MET A 139 -15.55 10.32 -20.33
C MET A 139 -16.09 9.90 -18.96
N ASN A 140 -17.15 9.08 -18.91
CA ASN A 140 -17.61 8.51 -17.65
C ASN A 140 -16.51 7.66 -16.98
N ARG A 141 -15.78 6.87 -17.76
CA ARG A 141 -14.61 6.10 -17.28
C ARG A 141 -13.53 7.02 -16.72
N CYS A 142 -13.24 8.14 -17.38
CA CYS A 142 -12.27 9.13 -16.93
C CYS A 142 -12.73 9.84 -15.64
N LEU A 143 -14.02 10.16 -15.49
CA LEU A 143 -14.58 10.74 -14.27
C LEU A 143 -14.45 9.77 -13.08
N ASP A 144 -14.71 8.48 -13.28
CA ASP A 144 -14.56 7.49 -12.22
C ASP A 144 -13.10 7.28 -11.83
N LYS A 145 -12.18 7.25 -12.80
CA LYS A 145 -10.72 7.28 -12.54
C LYS A 145 -10.31 8.52 -11.73
N LEU A 146 -10.90 9.68 -12.02
CA LEU A 146 -10.63 10.93 -11.30
C LEU A 146 -11.17 10.90 -9.87
N LYS A 147 -12.36 10.35 -9.63
CA LYS A 147 -12.92 10.18 -8.27
C LYS A 147 -12.03 9.28 -7.41
N LEU A 148 -11.45 8.24 -8.01
CA LEU A 148 -10.55 7.27 -7.38
C LEU A 148 -9.11 7.78 -7.16
N LEU A 149 -8.77 8.95 -7.70
CA LEU A 149 -7.42 9.54 -7.59
C LEU A 149 -6.99 9.82 -6.13
N ASN A 150 -7.93 9.75 -5.18
CA ASN A 150 -7.68 9.78 -3.73
C ASN A 150 -6.76 8.65 -3.22
N TYR A 151 -6.65 7.54 -3.94
CA TYR A 151 -5.89 6.35 -3.53
C TYR A 151 -4.51 6.23 -4.19
N ILE A 152 -4.24 6.99 -5.26
CA ILE A 152 -3.15 6.69 -6.18
C ILE A 152 -1.82 7.37 -5.80
N ILE A 153 -1.79 8.26 -4.80
CA ILE A 153 -0.61 9.11 -4.58
C ILE A 153 -0.06 9.01 -3.16
N GLY A 154 0.18 7.76 -2.77
CA GLY A 154 1.07 7.34 -1.70
C GLY A 154 2.15 6.41 -2.23
N GLY A 155 2.75 6.70 -3.39
CA GLY A 155 3.92 5.98 -3.87
C GLY A 155 3.70 4.52 -4.22
N ALA A 156 2.64 4.19 -4.96
CA ALA A 156 2.80 3.46 -6.22
C ALA A 156 1.56 3.43 -7.08
N ILE A 157 1.84 3.14 -8.34
CA ILE A 157 0.94 2.78 -9.40
C ILE A 157 0.18 1.50 -8.98
N ILE A 158 -1.05 1.65 -8.48
CA ILE A 158 -2.05 0.59 -8.58
C ILE A 158 -2.75 0.81 -9.92
N VAL A 159 -2.36 0.03 -10.94
CA VAL A 159 -3.26 -0.21 -12.08
C VAL A 159 -4.24 -1.28 -11.62
N SER A 160 -5.40 -0.85 -11.12
CA SER A 160 -6.62 -1.65 -11.14
C SER A 160 -7.54 -0.99 -12.16
N GLU A 161 -7.38 -1.38 -13.43
CA GLU A 161 -8.48 -1.23 -14.37
C GLU A 161 -9.61 -2.13 -13.89
N VAL A 162 -10.71 -1.50 -13.50
CA VAL A 162 -12.00 -2.14 -13.28
C VAL A 162 -12.40 -2.79 -14.60
N LYS A 163 -12.36 -4.12 -14.61
CA LYS A 163 -12.90 -4.97 -15.67
C LYS A 163 -14.44 -4.82 -15.64
N LEU A 164 -15.01 -4.05 -16.55
CA LEU A 164 -16.43 -4.15 -16.90
C LEU A 164 -16.53 -5.01 -18.16
N PHE A 165 -17.27 -6.10 -18.04
CA PHE A 165 -17.55 -7.09 -19.08
C PHE A 165 -18.15 -6.45 -20.34
N CYS A 166 -17.65 -6.85 -21.52
CA CYS A 166 -18.42 -7.27 -22.70
C CYS A 166 -17.46 -7.94 -23.68
N GLY A 167 -17.87 -9.08 -24.24
CA GLY A 167 -16.99 -10.05 -24.90
C GLY A 167 -16.45 -9.66 -26.29
N GLY A 168 -15.52 -10.47 -26.75
CA GLY A 168 -14.86 -10.37 -28.06
C GLY A 168 -13.39 -10.77 -27.94
N GLU A 169 -12.99 -11.76 -28.73
CA GLU A 169 -11.79 -12.59 -28.56
C GLU A 169 -10.43 -11.90 -28.82
N GLU A 170 -9.45 -12.44 -28.10
CA GLU A 170 -8.02 -12.57 -28.39
C GLU A 170 -7.09 -11.35 -28.59
N SER A 171 -5.92 -11.49 -27.92
CA SER A 171 -4.64 -10.86 -28.23
C SER A 171 -4.41 -9.38 -27.87
N ASN A 172 -4.20 -9.09 -26.58
CA ASN A 172 -2.98 -8.35 -26.15
C ASN A 172 -2.76 -8.39 -24.62
N ARG A 173 -2.15 -9.48 -24.14
CA ARG A 173 -1.70 -9.62 -22.74
C ARG A 173 -0.33 -8.97 -22.59
N LYS A 174 -0.27 -7.65 -22.34
CA LYS A 174 0.95 -7.05 -21.77
C LYS A 174 1.11 -7.59 -20.35
N MET A 175 2.03 -8.54 -20.18
CA MET A 175 2.30 -9.27 -18.95
C MET A 175 2.61 -8.33 -17.78
N ARG A 176 1.61 -8.04 -16.94
CA ARG A 176 1.85 -7.81 -15.52
C ARG A 176 2.33 -9.17 -14.99
N THR A 177 3.60 -9.27 -14.57
CA THR A 177 4.11 -10.49 -13.94
C THR A 177 3.19 -10.82 -12.76
N SER A 178 2.62 -12.02 -12.75
CA SER A 178 1.78 -12.50 -11.64
C SER A 178 2.55 -12.31 -10.33
N ARG A 179 1.94 -11.61 -9.36
CA ARG A 179 2.55 -11.44 -8.04
C ARG A 179 2.16 -12.61 -7.16
N THR A 180 3.12 -13.46 -6.88
CA THR A 180 2.95 -14.59 -5.98
C THR A 180 3.44 -14.23 -4.59
N LEU A 181 2.62 -14.51 -3.57
CA LEU A 181 3.03 -14.49 -2.16
C LEU A 181 3.36 -15.91 -1.71
N GLU A 182 4.58 -16.13 -1.24
CA GLU A 182 4.96 -17.40 -0.64
C GLU A 182 4.60 -17.40 0.86
N VAL A 183 3.86 -18.41 1.32
CA VAL A 183 3.38 -18.47 2.71
C VAL A 183 3.90 -19.72 3.40
N TRP A 184 4.56 -19.53 4.54
CA TRP A 184 5.04 -20.60 5.40
C TRP A 184 4.17 -20.71 6.65
N LYS A 185 3.55 -21.87 6.86
CA LYS A 185 2.80 -22.20 8.08
C LYS A 185 3.76 -22.87 9.07
N LEU A 186 4.16 -22.18 10.14
CA LEU A 186 5.21 -22.69 11.04
C LEU A 186 4.69 -23.30 12.36
N GLY A 187 3.38 -23.21 12.62
CA GLY A 187 2.82 -23.60 13.93
C GLY A 187 3.37 -22.72 15.05
N THR A 188 3.70 -23.31 16.20
CA THR A 188 4.23 -22.59 17.36
C THR A 188 5.75 -22.55 17.34
N VAL A 189 6.33 -21.35 17.27
CA VAL A 189 7.78 -21.14 17.17
C VAL A 189 8.26 -20.23 18.29
N ASN A 190 9.41 -20.53 18.92
CA ASN A 190 10.02 -19.60 19.89
C ASN A 190 10.31 -18.23 19.25
N TYR A 191 10.10 -17.15 20.00
CA TYR A 191 10.20 -15.78 19.49
C TYR A 191 11.59 -15.44 18.92
N LEU A 192 12.67 -15.82 19.59
CA LEU A 192 14.02 -15.52 19.10
C LEU A 192 14.37 -16.33 17.85
N LYS A 193 13.92 -17.59 17.77
CA LYS A 193 14.08 -18.40 16.55
C LYS A 193 13.36 -17.76 15.37
N SER A 194 12.11 -17.30 15.56
CA SER A 194 11.36 -16.60 14.50
C SER A 194 11.99 -15.26 14.12
N LEU A 195 12.58 -14.52 15.08
CA LEU A 195 13.25 -13.25 14.81
C LEU A 195 14.50 -13.46 13.95
N LYS A 196 15.32 -14.47 14.27
CA LYS A 196 16.47 -14.86 13.43
C LYS A 196 16.04 -15.26 12.02
N LEU A 197 14.94 -16.01 11.91
CA LEU A 197 14.36 -16.37 10.61
C LEU A 197 13.98 -15.13 9.81
N GLN A 198 13.27 -14.18 10.44
CA GLN A 198 12.88 -12.94 9.78
C GLN A 198 14.10 -12.14 9.30
N ASP A 199 15.16 -12.02 10.11
CA ASP A 199 16.38 -11.31 9.70
C ASP A 199 17.06 -11.96 8.49
N LYS A 200 17.13 -13.30 8.45
CA LYS A 200 17.62 -14.06 7.29
C LYS A 200 16.76 -13.79 6.04
N LEU A 201 15.45 -13.90 6.15
CA LEU A 201 14.53 -13.69 5.02
C LEU A 201 14.53 -12.25 4.54
N VAL A 202 14.68 -11.27 5.45
CA VAL A 202 14.85 -9.86 5.07
C VAL A 202 16.12 -9.68 4.23
N SER A 203 17.22 -10.32 4.61
CA SER A 203 18.48 -10.30 3.85
C SER A 203 18.32 -10.95 2.48
N ASP A 204 17.73 -12.14 2.43
CA ASP A 204 17.47 -12.88 1.19
C ASP A 204 16.55 -12.11 0.25
N ARG A 205 15.49 -11.52 0.80
CA ARG A 205 14.53 -10.71 0.04
C ARG A 205 15.17 -9.44 -0.48
N LYS A 206 16.00 -8.76 0.33
CA LYS A 206 16.76 -7.57 -0.08
C LYS A 206 17.73 -7.88 -1.23
N ALA A 207 18.30 -9.08 -1.23
CA ALA A 207 19.16 -9.59 -2.30
C ALA A 207 18.37 -10.17 -3.50
N ASN A 208 17.04 -10.13 -3.47
CA ASN A 208 16.14 -10.76 -4.46
C ASN A 208 16.38 -12.27 -4.66
N ARG A 209 16.83 -12.98 -3.62
CA ARG A 209 17.02 -14.45 -3.64
C ARG A 209 15.72 -15.22 -3.43
N ILE A 210 14.75 -14.60 -2.79
CA ILE A 210 13.42 -15.15 -2.52
C ILE A 210 12.33 -14.18 -3.00
N PRO A 211 11.11 -14.67 -3.31
CA PRO A 211 9.96 -13.80 -3.56
C PRO A 211 9.50 -13.10 -2.28
N ASP A 212 8.44 -12.29 -2.37
CA ASP A 212 7.77 -11.81 -1.16
C ASP A 212 7.24 -13.01 -0.36
N THR A 213 7.55 -13.03 0.93
CA THR A 213 7.28 -14.17 1.82
C THR A 213 6.44 -13.72 3.00
N LEU A 214 5.54 -14.57 3.48
CA LEU A 214 4.77 -14.36 4.71
C LEU A 214 4.95 -15.56 5.63
N LEU A 215 5.34 -15.31 6.87
CA LEU A 215 5.35 -16.34 7.91
C LEU A 215 4.03 -16.26 8.67
N SER A 216 3.34 -17.39 8.79
CA SER A 216 2.11 -17.57 9.58
C SER A 216 2.42 -18.53 10.72
N LEU A 217 2.31 -18.04 11.96
CA LEU A 217 2.75 -18.78 13.14
C LEU A 217 2.05 -18.32 14.41
N GLN A 218 2.36 -19.00 15.51
CA GLN A 218 2.05 -18.59 16.88
C GLN A 218 3.34 -18.59 17.71
N HIS A 219 3.30 -17.94 18.87
CA HIS A 219 4.40 -17.94 19.82
C HIS A 219 3.99 -18.62 21.13
N PRO A 220 4.91 -19.28 21.84
CA PRO A 220 4.76 -19.49 23.28
C PRO A 220 4.55 -18.14 23.99
N PRO A 221 3.99 -18.12 25.22
CA PRO A 221 3.77 -16.88 25.96
C PRO A 221 5.02 -15.98 25.97
N THR A 222 4.90 -14.79 25.39
CA THR A 222 6.03 -13.91 25.13
C THR A 222 5.59 -12.45 25.19
N TYR A 223 6.24 -11.67 26.04
CA TYR A 223 6.19 -10.22 25.99
C TYR A 223 7.31 -9.68 25.12
N THR A 224 6.98 -8.67 24.31
CA THR A 224 7.99 -7.97 23.51
C THR A 224 7.90 -6.48 23.77
N LEU A 225 9.06 -5.83 23.92
CA LEU A 225 9.15 -4.37 23.94
C LEU A 225 9.67 -3.87 22.60
N GLY A 226 8.92 -2.95 22.01
CA GLY A 226 9.30 -2.26 20.79
C GLY A 226 10.37 -1.18 21.02
N LYS A 227 10.66 -0.41 19.97
CA LYS A 227 11.71 0.60 19.94
C LYS A 227 11.59 1.69 21.02
N ARG A 228 10.40 1.92 21.57
CA ARG A 228 10.16 2.94 22.61
C ARG A 228 10.70 2.56 23.99
N ARG A 229 11.01 1.27 24.24
CA ARG A 229 11.58 0.74 25.50
C ARG A 229 10.85 1.26 26.75
N THR A 230 9.58 0.88 26.86
CA THR A 230 8.68 1.26 27.96
C THR A 230 8.58 0.16 29.01
N ASP A 231 9.68 -0.08 29.71
CA ASP A 231 9.78 -1.14 30.72
C ASP A 231 8.73 -0.99 31.83
N HIS A 232 8.35 0.25 32.16
CA HIS A 232 7.29 0.56 33.13
C HIS A 232 5.89 0.09 32.72
N ASN A 233 5.67 -0.27 31.46
CA ASN A 233 4.41 -0.84 30.99
C ASN A 233 4.33 -2.36 31.19
N LEU A 234 5.37 -3.00 31.73
CA LEU A 234 5.31 -4.37 32.24
C LEU A 234 4.95 -4.32 33.73
N LEU A 235 3.78 -4.83 34.08
CA LEU A 235 3.21 -4.74 35.43
C LEU A 235 3.62 -5.92 36.33
N ILE A 236 4.20 -6.96 35.74
CA ILE A 236 4.76 -8.11 36.45
C ILE A 236 6.29 -7.99 36.54
N PRO A 237 6.92 -8.25 37.70
CA PRO A 237 8.37 -8.28 37.80
C PRO A 237 8.98 -9.29 36.83
N GLN A 238 10.07 -8.92 36.15
CA GLN A 238 10.72 -9.79 35.17
C GLN A 238 11.15 -11.15 35.74
N ALA A 239 11.48 -11.21 37.04
CA ALA A 239 11.83 -12.44 37.73
C ALA A 239 10.66 -13.45 37.81
N GLU A 240 9.43 -12.97 37.78
CA GLU A 240 8.21 -13.78 37.90
C GLU A 240 7.67 -14.24 36.53
N LEU A 241 8.16 -13.71 35.41
CA LEU A 241 7.70 -14.12 34.08
C LEU A 241 7.86 -15.63 33.84
N LYS A 242 8.91 -16.24 34.39
CA LYS A 242 9.14 -17.68 34.27
C LYS A 242 8.08 -18.51 34.98
N SER A 243 7.48 -18.02 36.07
CA SER A 243 6.45 -18.77 36.82
C SER A 243 5.15 -18.88 36.03
N ILE A 244 4.86 -17.90 35.17
CA ILE A 244 3.73 -17.91 34.23
C ILE A 244 4.11 -18.45 32.85
N GLY A 245 5.31 -19.03 32.69
CA GLY A 245 5.77 -19.61 31.42
C GLY A 245 6.03 -18.60 30.30
N ALA A 246 6.23 -17.31 30.63
CA ALA A 246 6.43 -16.25 29.66
C ALA A 246 7.89 -15.79 29.55
N GLU A 247 8.29 -15.36 28.35
CA GLU A 247 9.59 -14.73 28.08
C GLU A 247 9.46 -13.22 27.81
N LEU A 248 10.54 -12.46 28.01
CA LEU A 248 10.63 -11.04 27.67
C LEU A 248 11.72 -10.80 26.64
N HIS A 249 11.35 -10.18 25.51
CA HIS A 249 12.30 -9.86 24.43
C HIS A 249 12.27 -8.37 24.04
N TYR A 250 13.43 -7.78 23.85
CA TYR A 250 13.58 -6.42 23.34
C TYR A 250 13.79 -6.43 21.84
N THR A 251 13.04 -5.60 21.13
CA THR A 251 12.92 -5.67 19.67
C THR A 251 13.03 -4.29 19.03
N GLN A 252 13.20 -4.26 17.72
CA GLN A 252 13.32 -3.02 16.95
C GLN A 252 12.03 -2.66 16.19
N ARG A 253 10.92 -3.38 16.46
CA ARG A 253 9.61 -3.06 15.87
C ARG A 253 9.09 -1.72 16.38
N GLY A 254 8.25 -1.09 15.56
CA GLY A 254 7.45 0.05 16.00
C GLY A 254 6.49 -0.33 17.13
N GLY A 255 5.99 0.70 17.83
CA GLY A 255 5.09 0.53 18.95
C GLY A 255 5.82 0.24 20.26
N ASP A 256 5.03 -0.24 21.21
CA ASP A 256 5.35 -0.27 22.63
C ASP A 256 5.51 -1.71 23.15
N ILE A 257 5.13 -2.00 24.39
CA ILE A 257 4.98 -3.38 24.87
C ILE A 257 3.77 -4.07 24.23
N THR A 258 3.86 -5.39 24.00
CA THR A 258 2.72 -6.25 23.65
C THR A 258 2.97 -7.69 24.11
N PHE A 259 1.91 -8.48 24.17
CA PHE A 259 1.94 -9.92 24.41
C PHE A 259 1.71 -10.71 23.11
N HIS A 260 2.35 -11.87 23.02
CA HIS A 260 2.11 -12.93 22.05
C HIS A 260 1.99 -14.28 22.75
N GLY A 261 1.11 -15.15 22.26
CA GLY A 261 0.90 -16.46 22.87
C GLY A 261 0.11 -17.42 21.97
N PRO A 262 -0.21 -18.61 22.50
CA PRO A 262 -1.13 -19.54 21.84
C PRO A 262 -2.49 -18.88 21.53
N HIS A 263 -3.15 -19.36 20.49
CA HIS A 263 -4.44 -18.88 19.98
C HIS A 263 -4.39 -17.41 19.52
N GLN A 264 -3.21 -16.90 19.17
CA GLN A 264 -3.01 -15.61 18.52
C GLN A 264 -2.37 -15.82 17.15
N ALA A 265 -3.02 -15.36 16.09
CA ALA A 265 -2.48 -15.44 14.74
C ALA A 265 -1.40 -14.37 14.52
N ILE A 266 -0.16 -14.80 14.38
CA ILE A 266 0.97 -13.93 14.07
C ILE A 266 1.31 -14.05 12.59
N LEU A 267 1.21 -12.94 11.87
CA LEU A 267 1.68 -12.87 10.49
C LEU A 267 2.88 -11.93 10.41
N TYR A 268 3.99 -12.41 9.83
CA TYR A 268 5.18 -11.62 9.52
C TYR A 268 5.38 -11.53 8.00
N PRO A 269 4.81 -10.52 7.33
CA PRO A 269 5.04 -10.29 5.91
C PRO A 269 6.45 -9.71 5.71
N ILE A 270 7.30 -10.41 4.98
CA ILE A 270 8.65 -10.02 4.55
C ILE A 270 8.58 -9.63 3.07
N LEU A 271 8.16 -8.38 2.84
CA LEU A 271 7.78 -7.86 1.53
C LEU A 271 8.70 -6.71 1.12
N SER A 272 8.93 -6.58 -0.19
CA SER A 272 9.53 -5.36 -0.74
C SER A 272 8.46 -4.29 -0.96
N LEU A 273 8.43 -3.26 -0.11
CA LEU A 273 7.51 -2.14 -0.25
C LEU A 273 7.63 -1.44 -1.60
N ARG A 274 8.85 -1.39 -2.17
CA ARG A 274 9.07 -0.83 -3.50
C ARG A 274 8.39 -1.67 -4.59
N SER A 275 8.44 -2.99 -4.47
CA SER A 275 7.89 -3.93 -5.45
C SER A 275 6.36 -3.96 -5.41
N ILE A 276 5.77 -3.97 -4.21
CA ILE A 276 4.31 -3.94 -4.05
C ILE A 276 3.74 -2.54 -4.23
N GLY A 277 4.59 -1.52 -4.07
CA GLY A 277 4.23 -0.14 -4.31
C GLY A 277 3.59 0.57 -3.12
N PHE A 278 4.15 0.34 -1.95
CA PHE A 278 3.60 0.84 -0.70
C PHE A 278 4.57 1.83 -0.04
N GLY A 279 4.02 2.88 0.55
CA GLY A 279 4.71 3.62 1.61
C GLY A 279 4.57 2.91 2.95
N ALA A 280 5.42 3.27 3.92
CA ALA A 280 5.36 2.69 5.27
C ALA A 280 3.98 2.84 5.93
N ARG A 281 3.33 4.00 5.74
CA ARG A 281 2.00 4.27 6.28
C ARG A 281 0.92 3.44 5.58
N SER A 282 0.91 3.42 4.25
CA SER A 282 -0.10 2.65 3.50
C SER A 282 0.06 1.14 3.74
N TYR A 283 1.27 0.68 4.08
CA TYR A 283 1.53 -0.69 4.50
C TYR A 283 0.82 -1.02 5.80
N VAL A 284 0.99 -0.17 6.82
CA VAL A 284 0.28 -0.34 8.11
C VAL A 284 -1.23 -0.27 7.91
N GLU A 285 -1.73 0.70 7.16
CA GLU A 285 -3.17 0.84 6.87
C GLU A 285 -3.73 -0.38 6.09
N ALA A 286 -2.91 -1.05 5.28
CA ALA A 286 -3.30 -2.28 4.63
C ALA A 286 -3.32 -3.48 5.58
N LEU A 287 -2.36 -3.61 6.51
CA LEU A 287 -2.43 -4.62 7.56
C LEU A 287 -3.69 -4.45 8.43
N GLU A 288 -4.05 -3.20 8.76
CA GLU A 288 -5.30 -2.89 9.46
C GLU A 288 -6.51 -3.34 8.63
N ARG A 289 -6.55 -2.99 7.35
CA ARG A 289 -7.64 -3.39 6.44
C ARG A 289 -7.76 -4.90 6.32
N SER A 290 -6.65 -5.65 6.23
CA SER A 290 -6.67 -7.11 6.17
C SER A 290 -7.36 -7.74 7.37
N MET A 291 -7.07 -7.24 8.58
CA MET A 291 -7.73 -7.73 9.80
C MET A 291 -9.19 -7.28 9.89
N ILE A 292 -9.54 -6.09 9.42
CA ILE A 292 -10.93 -5.60 9.38
C ILE A 292 -11.78 -6.43 8.41
N GLU A 293 -11.29 -6.64 7.18
CA GLU A 293 -11.97 -7.47 6.18
C GLU A 293 -12.09 -8.91 6.67
N PHE A 294 -11.04 -9.46 7.29
CA PHE A 294 -11.09 -10.79 7.91
C PHE A 294 -12.15 -10.86 9.03
N SER A 295 -12.17 -9.88 9.95
CA SER A 295 -13.13 -9.83 11.07
C SER A 295 -14.58 -9.79 10.58
N SER A 296 -14.83 -9.13 9.44
CA SER A 296 -16.16 -9.03 8.85
C SER A 296 -16.74 -10.37 8.39
N LEU A 297 -15.88 -11.37 8.07
CA LEU A 297 -16.31 -12.73 7.74
C LEU A 297 -17.04 -13.41 8.90
N TYR A 298 -16.77 -12.96 10.13
CA TYR A 298 -17.33 -13.48 11.38
C TYR A 298 -18.38 -12.53 11.98
N GLY A 299 -18.86 -11.54 11.21
CA GLY A 299 -19.83 -10.56 11.70
C GLY A 299 -19.27 -9.52 12.68
N VAL A 300 -17.96 -9.51 12.92
CA VAL A 300 -17.33 -8.59 13.87
C VAL A 300 -17.10 -7.22 13.23
N LYS A 301 -17.68 -6.18 13.85
CA LYS A 301 -17.57 -4.78 13.40
C LYS A 301 -16.26 -4.15 13.87
N ALA A 302 -15.16 -4.56 13.24
CA ALA A 302 -13.83 -4.03 13.51
C ALA A 302 -13.54 -2.71 12.76
N ARG A 303 -12.67 -1.87 13.33
CA ARG A 303 -12.21 -0.60 12.76
C ARG A 303 -10.73 -0.37 13.01
N ALA A 304 -10.11 0.47 12.18
CA ALA A 304 -8.79 0.99 12.47
C ALA A 304 -8.85 1.90 13.71
N GLY A 305 -7.75 1.92 14.47
CA GLY A 305 -7.66 2.79 15.65
C GLY A 305 -7.61 4.27 15.31
N ASN A 306 -7.85 5.11 16.32
CA ASN A 306 -7.68 6.55 16.16
C ASN A 306 -6.20 6.93 16.10
N LYS A 307 -5.92 8.23 16.03
CA LYS A 307 -4.54 8.73 16.03
C LYS A 307 -3.77 8.19 17.25
N CYS A 308 -2.60 7.61 17.00
CA CYS A 308 -1.73 6.95 17.97
C CYS A 308 -2.21 5.58 18.50
N GLU A 309 -3.30 5.03 17.97
CA GLU A 309 -3.88 3.75 18.37
C GLU A 309 -3.70 2.67 17.28
N THR A 310 -2.50 2.57 16.72
CA THR A 310 -2.22 1.62 15.62
C THR A 310 -2.67 0.19 15.96
N GLY A 311 -3.37 -0.43 15.02
CA GLY A 311 -4.02 -1.72 15.22
C GLY A 311 -5.52 -1.67 14.89
N VAL A 312 -6.21 -2.76 15.21
CA VAL A 312 -7.62 -2.97 14.90
C VAL A 312 -8.42 -3.19 16.17
N TRP A 313 -9.61 -2.60 16.20
CA TRP A 313 -10.42 -2.38 17.39
C TRP A 313 -11.88 -2.74 17.16
N VAL A 314 -12.55 -3.23 18.19
CA VAL A 314 -14.00 -3.42 18.27
C VAL A 314 -14.52 -2.55 19.41
N GLY A 315 -15.30 -1.52 19.10
CA GLY A 315 -15.56 -0.45 20.06
C GLY A 315 -14.24 0.19 20.50
N ASP A 316 -13.94 0.15 21.81
CA ASP A 316 -12.68 0.60 22.40
C ASP A 316 -11.73 -0.53 22.82
N ARG A 317 -12.03 -1.77 22.43
CA ARG A 317 -11.23 -2.97 22.74
C ARG A 317 -10.37 -3.36 21.55
N LYS A 318 -9.07 -3.61 21.76
CA LYS A 318 -8.15 -3.99 20.68
C LYS A 318 -8.26 -5.47 20.36
N ILE A 319 -8.54 -5.82 19.10
CA ILE A 319 -8.55 -7.22 18.62
C ILE A 319 -7.27 -7.60 17.88
N GLY A 320 -6.56 -6.60 17.32
CA GLY A 320 -5.33 -6.84 16.57
C GLY A 320 -4.28 -5.76 16.80
N ALA A 321 -3.04 -6.18 17.05
CA ALA A 321 -1.89 -5.30 17.19
C ALA A 321 -1.05 -5.30 15.90
N ILE A 322 -0.44 -4.16 15.59
CA ILE A 322 0.52 -4.03 14.49
C ILE A 322 1.80 -3.41 15.01
N GLY A 323 2.92 -4.06 14.75
CA GLY A 323 4.25 -3.57 15.07
C GLY A 323 5.21 -4.01 13.99
N VAL A 324 5.66 -3.05 13.17
CA VAL A 324 6.48 -3.34 11.98
C VAL A 324 7.85 -2.66 12.10
N ARG A 325 8.85 -3.25 11.47
CA ARG A 325 10.14 -2.61 11.18
C ARG A 325 10.34 -2.61 9.67
N ILE A 326 10.76 -1.49 9.12
CA ILE A 326 11.08 -1.36 7.69
C ILE A 326 12.55 -0.99 7.59
N SER A 327 13.33 -1.79 6.88
CA SER A 327 14.75 -1.56 6.64
C SER A 327 15.05 -1.70 5.16
N SER A 328 15.70 -0.70 4.55
CA SER A 328 16.01 -0.71 3.11
C SER A 328 14.80 -0.98 2.20
N GLY A 329 13.58 -0.63 2.64
CA GLY A 329 12.34 -0.90 1.91
C GLY A 329 11.77 -2.32 2.06
N ILE A 330 12.40 -3.19 2.86
CA ILE A 330 11.89 -4.53 3.19
C ILE A 330 11.23 -4.52 4.57
N THR A 331 10.08 -5.17 4.69
CA THR A 331 9.31 -5.28 5.94
C THR A 331 9.78 -6.44 6.80
N CYS A 332 9.64 -6.28 8.12
CA CYS A 332 9.91 -7.26 9.16
C CYS A 332 8.93 -7.03 10.32
N HIS A 333 8.69 -8.06 11.13
CA HIS A 333 7.54 -8.16 12.03
C HIS A 333 6.23 -8.05 11.23
N GLY A 334 5.15 -7.55 11.83
CA GLY A 334 3.85 -7.57 11.15
C GLY A 334 2.69 -7.31 12.10
N LEU A 335 1.73 -8.23 12.08
CA LEU A 335 0.50 -8.15 12.87
C LEU A 335 0.36 -9.36 13.80
N ALA A 336 -0.40 -9.14 14.87
CA ALA A 336 -0.82 -10.15 15.82
C ALA A 336 -2.34 -9.99 16.03
N PHE A 337 -3.11 -11.00 15.63
CA PHE A 337 -4.56 -10.99 15.71
C PHE A 337 -5.05 -11.99 16.76
N ASN A 338 -5.88 -11.54 17.70
CA ASN A 338 -6.36 -12.35 18.81
C ASN A 338 -7.51 -13.25 18.34
N ILE A 339 -7.27 -14.56 18.21
CA ILE A 339 -8.34 -15.53 17.94
C ILE A 339 -9.05 -15.85 19.25
N ASP A 340 -8.32 -16.45 20.19
CA ASP A 340 -8.79 -16.79 21.53
C ASP A 340 -7.63 -16.94 22.54
N PRO A 341 -6.67 -15.99 22.61
CA PRO A 341 -5.55 -16.11 23.55
C PRO A 341 -6.03 -16.01 25.00
N ASP A 342 -5.25 -16.55 25.93
CA ASP A 342 -5.51 -16.32 27.36
C ASP A 342 -5.31 -14.82 27.67
N MET A 343 -6.43 -14.15 27.94
CA MET A 343 -6.47 -12.70 28.10
C MET A 343 -5.77 -12.23 29.39
N LYS A 344 -5.53 -13.13 30.35
CA LYS A 344 -4.83 -12.81 31.61
C LYS A 344 -3.41 -12.31 31.37
N TYR A 345 -2.76 -12.73 30.30
CA TYR A 345 -1.43 -12.20 29.94
C TYR A 345 -1.47 -10.71 29.58
N PHE A 346 -2.58 -10.19 29.09
CA PHE A 346 -2.71 -8.75 28.82
C PHE A 346 -2.89 -7.93 30.11
N GLU A 347 -3.34 -8.53 31.21
CA GLU A 347 -3.47 -7.85 32.52
C GLU A 347 -2.10 -7.50 33.12
N HIS A 348 -1.03 -8.18 32.68
CA HIS A 348 0.34 -7.92 33.12
C HIS A 348 1.04 -6.82 32.32
N ILE A 349 0.35 -6.13 31.40
CA ILE A 349 0.93 -5.05 30.61
C ILE A 349 -0.03 -3.86 30.47
N VAL A 350 0.53 -2.66 30.25
CA VAL A 350 -0.24 -1.47 29.82
C VAL A 350 -0.01 -1.27 28.32
N PRO A 351 -0.87 -1.81 27.44
CA PRO A 351 -0.66 -1.74 26.00
C PRO A 351 -0.75 -0.29 25.50
N CYS A 352 0.29 0.15 24.78
CA CYS A 352 0.39 1.48 24.19
C CYS A 352 0.35 2.67 25.18
N GLY A 353 0.53 2.43 26.49
CA GLY A 353 0.55 3.49 27.52
C GLY A 353 -0.80 4.19 27.73
N ILE A 354 -1.91 3.58 27.32
CA ILE A 354 -3.26 4.11 27.51
C ILE A 354 -3.99 3.15 28.46
N ALA A 355 -4.18 3.57 29.71
CA ALA A 355 -4.74 2.71 30.76
C ALA A 355 -6.23 2.34 30.52
N ASP A 356 -6.98 3.17 29.81
CA ASP A 356 -8.44 3.01 29.64
C ASP A 356 -8.84 2.16 28.42
N LYS A 357 -7.94 1.34 27.88
CA LYS A 357 -8.19 0.56 26.65
C LYS A 357 -7.99 -0.94 26.88
N GLU A 358 -9.06 -1.67 26.68
CA GLU A 358 -9.09 -3.12 26.84
C GLU A 358 -8.60 -3.85 25.57
N VAL A 359 -8.39 -5.16 25.71
CA VAL A 359 -8.05 -6.08 24.62
C VAL A 359 -9.19 -7.09 24.49
N THR A 360 -9.49 -7.53 23.27
CA THR A 360 -10.52 -8.53 22.97
C THR A 360 -9.99 -9.59 22.00
N SER A 361 -10.79 -10.62 21.74
CA SER A 361 -10.49 -11.72 20.83
C SER A 361 -11.65 -11.96 19.86
N LEU A 362 -11.38 -12.65 18.76
CA LEU A 362 -12.43 -13.06 17.82
C LEU A 362 -13.51 -13.88 18.54
N ARG A 363 -13.10 -14.81 19.41
CA ARG A 363 -14.01 -15.66 20.20
C ARG A 363 -14.96 -14.85 21.09
N SER A 364 -14.50 -13.73 21.65
CA SER A 364 -15.33 -12.88 22.51
C SER A 364 -16.27 -11.96 21.73
N GLU A 365 -15.96 -11.66 20.46
CA GLU A 365 -16.71 -10.66 19.67
C GLU A 365 -17.69 -11.28 18.65
N THR A 366 -17.75 -12.61 18.54
CA THR A 366 -18.66 -13.31 17.63
C THR A 366 -19.43 -14.43 18.31
N ASP A 367 -20.70 -14.57 17.92
CA ASP A 367 -21.54 -15.73 18.27
C ASP A 367 -21.36 -16.89 17.27
N ALA A 368 -20.59 -16.69 16.20
CA ALA A 368 -20.34 -17.71 15.20
C ALA A 368 -19.47 -18.85 15.76
N GLN A 369 -19.75 -20.07 15.31
CA GLN A 369 -18.84 -21.18 15.54
C GLN A 369 -17.54 -20.96 14.77
N LEU A 370 -16.44 -20.79 15.50
CA LEU A 370 -15.12 -20.64 14.90
C LEU A 370 -14.65 -21.97 14.28
N PRO A 371 -14.11 -21.95 13.05
CA PRO A 371 -13.47 -23.13 12.46
C PRO A 371 -12.13 -23.40 13.17
N SER A 372 -11.39 -24.41 12.70
CA SER A 372 -10.04 -24.67 13.22
C SER A 372 -9.13 -23.45 13.06
N GLU A 373 -8.16 -23.29 13.96
CA GLU A 373 -7.20 -22.19 13.89
C GLU A 373 -6.42 -22.18 12.58
N GLU A 374 -6.13 -23.35 12.00
CA GLU A 374 -5.51 -23.43 10.69
C GLU A 374 -6.33 -22.69 9.61
N VAL A 375 -7.64 -22.96 9.56
CA VAL A 375 -8.56 -22.29 8.63
C VAL A 375 -8.62 -20.79 8.91
N ILE A 376 -8.60 -20.38 10.19
CA ILE A 376 -8.57 -18.97 10.57
C ILE A 376 -7.29 -18.28 10.06
N HIS A 377 -6.12 -18.91 10.26
CA HIS A 377 -4.86 -18.41 9.73
C HIS A 377 -4.90 -18.30 8.20
N GLU A 378 -5.42 -19.31 7.50
CA GLU A 378 -5.57 -19.30 6.04
C GLU A 378 -6.46 -18.16 5.55
N GLN A 379 -7.60 -17.94 6.19
CA GLN A 379 -8.53 -16.86 5.84
C GLN A 379 -7.92 -15.48 6.10
N LEU A 380 -7.18 -15.31 7.21
CA LEU A 380 -6.49 -14.06 7.50
C LEU A 380 -5.39 -13.78 6.47
N VAL A 381 -4.59 -14.79 6.11
CA VAL A 381 -3.59 -14.69 5.04
C VAL A 381 -4.25 -14.38 3.70
N THR A 382 -5.37 -15.01 3.36
CA THR A 382 -6.11 -14.77 2.12
C THR A 382 -6.64 -13.33 2.06
N SER A 383 -7.20 -12.84 3.17
CA SER A 383 -7.60 -11.44 3.32
C SER A 383 -6.41 -10.49 3.08
N LEU A 384 -5.25 -10.81 3.67
CA LEU A 384 -4.03 -10.04 3.46
C LEU A 384 -3.57 -10.07 2.00
N ALA A 385 -3.45 -11.24 1.39
CA ALA A 385 -3.05 -11.37 -0.02
C ALA A 385 -3.94 -10.54 -0.94
N LYS A 386 -5.26 -10.58 -0.71
CA LYS A 386 -6.25 -9.78 -1.45
C LYS A 386 -6.04 -8.28 -1.27
N VAL A 387 -5.93 -7.79 -0.03
CA VAL A 387 -5.71 -6.36 0.27
C VAL A 387 -4.40 -5.86 -0.35
N PHE A 388 -3.39 -6.71 -0.42
CA PHE A 388 -2.09 -6.41 -1.01
C PHE A 388 -2.02 -6.65 -2.52
N SER A 389 -3.12 -7.10 -3.14
CA SER A 389 -3.22 -7.37 -4.58
C SER A 389 -2.21 -8.40 -5.08
N TYR A 390 -1.95 -9.45 -4.30
CA TYR A 390 -1.29 -10.65 -4.79
C TYR A 390 -2.26 -11.45 -5.66
N ASP A 391 -1.73 -11.94 -6.79
CA ASP A 391 -2.50 -12.68 -7.78
C ASP A 391 -2.59 -14.17 -7.39
N ASP A 392 -1.51 -14.70 -6.79
CA ASP A 392 -1.40 -16.09 -6.34
C ASP A 392 -0.83 -16.19 -4.92
N VAL A 393 -1.27 -17.19 -4.16
CA VAL A 393 -0.70 -17.56 -2.86
C VAL A 393 -0.15 -18.99 -2.96
N VAL A 394 1.15 -19.14 -2.74
CA VAL A 394 1.82 -20.45 -2.74
C VAL A 394 2.12 -20.85 -1.31
N TRP A 395 1.43 -21.88 -0.84
CA TRP A 395 1.61 -22.44 0.49
C TRP A 395 2.81 -23.39 0.50
N LYS A 396 3.64 -23.26 1.53
CA LYS A 396 4.78 -24.14 1.82
C LYS A 396 4.44 -24.97 3.04
N GLU A 397 4.46 -26.29 2.88
CA GLU A 397 3.94 -27.24 3.86
C GLU A 397 5.01 -27.87 4.76
N ASP A 398 6.30 -27.62 4.50
CA ASP A 398 7.40 -28.17 5.29
C ASP A 398 8.16 -27.07 6.07
N PRO A 399 7.82 -26.84 7.36
CA PRO A 399 8.50 -25.84 8.19
C PRO A 399 9.96 -26.18 8.48
N SER A 400 10.34 -27.46 8.44
CA SER A 400 11.72 -27.89 8.78
C SER A 400 12.71 -27.35 7.75
N ALA A 401 12.34 -27.38 6.47
CA ALA A 401 13.16 -26.87 5.37
C ALA A 401 13.57 -25.40 5.52
N ILE A 402 12.79 -24.56 6.24
CA ILE A 402 13.14 -23.16 6.47
C ILE A 402 13.75 -22.92 7.85
N LEU A 403 13.34 -23.69 8.86
CA LEU A 403 13.84 -23.56 10.23
C LEU A 403 15.25 -24.17 10.41
N ASP A 404 15.55 -25.28 9.73
CA ASP A 404 16.83 -25.99 9.83
C ASP A 404 17.99 -25.17 9.22
N THR A 405 17.69 -24.29 8.27
CA THR A 405 18.67 -23.34 7.70
C THR A 405 19.26 -22.36 8.72
N LEU A 406 18.71 -22.32 9.94
CA LEU A 406 19.24 -21.54 11.05
C LEU A 406 20.24 -22.31 11.91
N GLU A 407 20.27 -23.64 11.84
CA GLU A 407 21.17 -24.49 12.65
C GLU A 407 22.54 -24.65 11.99
N ASP A 408 22.62 -24.56 10.65
CA ASP A 408 23.87 -24.66 9.87
C ASP A 408 24.80 -23.43 9.95
N ASN A 409 24.42 -22.37 10.66
CA ASN A 409 25.18 -21.11 10.75
C ASN A 409 25.66 -20.75 12.18
N ASN A 410 25.71 -21.73 13.09
CA ASN A 410 26.24 -21.53 14.45
C ASN A 410 27.75 -21.79 14.54
#